data_AF-A0AAV6XM67-F1
#
_entry.id   AF-A0AAV6XM67-F1
#
_cell.length_a   1.000
_cell.length_b   1.000
_cell.length_c   1.000
_cell.angle_alpha   90.00
_cell.angle_beta   90.00
_cell.angle_gamma   90.00
#
_symmetry.space_group_name_H-M   'P 1'
#
loop_
_entity.id
_entity.type
_entity.pdbx_description
1 polymer ?
#
loop_
_entity_poly.entity_id
_entity_poly.type
_entity_poly.pdbx_seq_one_letter_code
_entity_poly.pdbx_strand_id
1 'polypeptide(L)'
;MSSPVFLFIILFTMEFAICSYGRNSSFSCVSGERKALLRFKASLSDPSNRLSSWDDYNDCCAWDGVKCDKTTGHVIGLDLRNSNTGDFNMFLQSNQLDSSLLELECLSYLDLSWNKFQLSPIPTFLG
;
A
#
# COMPACT_ATOMS: atom_id res chain seq x y z
N MET A 1 22.69 -11.94 31.99
CA MET A 1 23.15 -12.51 30.70
C MET A 1 21.92 -13.04 29.98
N SER A 2 21.34 -12.26 29.08
CA SER A 2 20.18 -12.69 28.29
C SER A 2 20.62 -13.74 27.26
N SER A 3 19.94 -14.89 27.23
CA SER A 3 20.25 -15.98 26.30
C SER A 3 20.00 -15.52 24.85
N PRO A 4 20.88 -15.86 23.88
CA PRO A 4 20.70 -15.49 22.48
C PRO A 4 19.37 -16.02 21.91
N VAL A 5 18.91 -17.18 22.38
CA VAL A 5 17.61 -17.77 22.02
C VAL A 5 16.44 -16.85 22.41
N PHE A 6 16.54 -16.20 23.58
CA PHE A 6 15.52 -15.29 24.08
C PHE A 6 15.45 -14.02 23.22
N LEU A 7 16.60 -13.52 22.73
CA LEU A 7 16.66 -12.40 21.78
C LEU A 7 16.01 -12.74 20.44
N PHE A 8 16.27 -13.94 19.90
CA PHE A 8 15.66 -14.40 18.65
C PHE A 8 14.13 -14.57 18.76
N ILE A 9 13.63 -15.07 19.90
CA ILE A 9 12.19 -15.19 20.14
C ILE A 9 11.52 -13.81 20.19
N ILE A 10 12.13 -12.84 20.88
CA ILE A 10 11.59 -11.47 20.94
C ILE A 10 11.51 -10.87 19.54
N LEU A 11 12.57 -10.97 18.73
CA LEU A 11 12.59 -10.43 17.36
C LEU A 11 11.46 -11.01 16.50
N PHE A 12 11.25 -12.33 16.53
CA PHE A 12 10.16 -12.99 15.80
C PHE A 12 8.76 -12.55 16.24
N THR A 13 8.56 -12.31 17.54
CA THR A 13 7.26 -11.81 18.04
C THR A 13 6.99 -10.36 17.67
N MET A 14 8.04 -9.55 17.50
CA MET A 14 7.90 -8.13 17.15
C MET A 14 7.49 -7.95 15.69
N GLU A 15 7.98 -8.78 14.77
CA GLU A 15 7.58 -8.76 13.34
C GLU A 15 6.09 -9.09 13.17
N PHE A 16 5.60 -10.12 13.85
CA PHE A 16 4.17 -10.49 13.82
C PHE A 16 3.27 -9.49 14.56
N ALA A 17 3.83 -8.77 15.55
CA ALA A 17 3.07 -7.82 16.35
C ALA A 17 2.64 -6.59 15.55
N ILE A 18 3.42 -6.15 14.56
CA ILE A 18 3.21 -4.90 13.80
C ILE A 18 1.76 -4.80 13.30
N CYS A 19 1.30 -5.79 12.55
CA CYS A 19 -0.04 -5.78 11.95
C CYS A 19 -1.18 -5.97 12.96
N SER A 20 -0.86 -6.40 14.18
CA SER A 20 -1.80 -6.63 15.27
C SER A 20 -1.83 -5.50 16.30
N TYR A 21 -0.87 -4.57 16.27
CA TYR A 21 -0.74 -3.43 17.18
C TYR A 21 -0.97 -2.10 16.46
N GLY A 22 -2.11 -1.99 15.77
CA GLY A 22 -2.57 -0.71 15.22
C GLY A 22 -2.87 0.28 16.35
N ARG A 23 -2.01 1.29 16.54
CA ARG A 23 -2.29 2.40 17.46
C ARG A 23 -3.31 3.34 16.82
N ASN A 24 -4.57 2.95 16.80
CA ASN A 24 -5.64 3.93 16.65
C ASN A 24 -6.94 3.42 17.25
N SER A 25 -7.47 4.16 18.21
CA SER A 25 -8.84 3.97 18.73
C SER A 25 -9.90 4.52 17.76
N SER A 26 -9.47 5.02 16.59
CA SER A 26 -10.30 5.39 15.46
C SER A 26 -10.15 4.33 14.36
N PHE A 27 -11.24 4.00 13.66
CA PHE A 27 -11.29 3.07 12.52
C PHE A 27 -10.53 3.58 11.27
N SER A 28 -9.44 4.32 11.48
CA SER A 28 -8.77 5.12 10.46
C SER A 28 -7.38 4.63 10.12
N CYS A 29 -7.03 4.77 8.85
CA CYS A 29 -5.74 4.46 8.26
C CYS A 29 -4.56 4.99 9.08
N VAL A 30 -3.49 4.20 9.14
CA VAL A 30 -2.23 4.59 9.76
C VAL A 30 -1.63 5.77 8.97
N SER A 31 -1.26 6.85 9.68
CA SER A 31 -0.76 8.09 9.05
C SER A 31 0.47 7.87 8.14
N GLY A 32 1.35 6.94 8.52
CA GLY A 32 2.52 6.55 7.72
C GLY A 32 2.12 5.91 6.39
N GLU A 33 1.22 4.93 6.43
CA GLU A 33 0.71 4.23 5.25
C GLU A 33 -0.05 5.18 4.32
N ARG A 34 -0.86 6.11 4.86
CA ARG A 34 -1.49 7.18 4.07
C ARG A 34 -0.47 7.99 3.28
N LYS A 35 0.61 8.42 3.94
CA LYS A 35 1.68 9.19 3.29
C LYS A 35 2.45 8.35 2.27
N ALA A 36 2.61 7.05 2.52
CA ALA A 36 3.22 6.12 1.57
C ALA A 36 2.37 5.99 0.31
N LEU A 37 1.05 5.79 0.45
CA LEU A 37 0.12 5.74 -0.67
C LEU A 37 0.09 7.04 -1.48
N LEU A 38 0.15 8.20 -0.82
CA LEU A 38 0.21 9.50 -1.53
C LEU A 38 1.53 9.71 -2.28
N ARG A 39 2.66 9.24 -1.73
CA ARG A 39 3.95 9.21 -2.44
C ARG A 39 3.90 8.28 -3.66
N PHE A 40 3.31 7.10 -3.49
CA PHE A 40 3.07 6.19 -4.60
C PHE A 40 2.21 6.86 -5.68
N LYS A 41 1.07 7.47 -5.31
CA LYS A 41 0.21 8.25 -6.22
C LYS A 41 0.99 9.33 -6.97
N ALA A 42 1.86 10.08 -6.30
CA ALA A 42 2.67 11.13 -6.93
C ALA A 42 3.64 10.60 -8.00
N SER A 43 4.00 9.32 -7.96
CA SER A 43 4.81 8.66 -8.99
C SER A 43 4.02 8.20 -10.22
N LEU A 44 2.70 8.40 -10.23
CA LEU A 44 1.80 7.94 -11.28
C LEU A 44 1.25 9.10 -12.12
N SER A 45 1.12 8.86 -13.42
CA SER A 45 0.24 9.62 -14.30
C SER A 45 -1.14 8.96 -14.33
N ASP A 46 -2.17 9.73 -13.96
CA ASP A 46 -3.56 9.30 -13.86
C ASP A 46 -4.49 10.16 -14.74
N PRO A 47 -4.44 9.99 -16.07
CA PRO A 47 -5.24 10.80 -17.00
C PRO A 47 -6.76 10.62 -16.85
N SER A 48 -7.19 9.53 -16.22
CA SER A 48 -8.61 9.18 -16.03
C SER A 48 -9.12 9.50 -14.62
N ASN A 49 -8.29 10.11 -13.76
CA ASN A 49 -8.62 10.44 -12.36
C ASN A 49 -9.13 9.25 -11.54
N ARG A 50 -8.60 8.04 -11.80
CA ARG A 50 -8.96 6.82 -11.06
C ARG A 50 -8.58 6.88 -9.59
N LEU A 51 -7.59 7.72 -9.23
CA LEU A 51 -7.11 7.94 -7.87
C LEU A 51 -7.65 9.24 -7.28
N SER A 52 -8.78 9.74 -7.77
CA SER A 52 -9.37 11.01 -7.31
C SER A 52 -9.81 10.99 -5.85
N SER A 53 -10.21 9.82 -5.32
CA SER A 53 -10.54 9.65 -3.89
C SER A 53 -9.32 9.75 -2.96
N TRP A 54 -8.10 9.63 -3.49
CA TRP A 54 -6.87 9.65 -2.69
C TRP A 54 -6.45 11.10 -2.39
N ASP A 55 -6.56 11.55 -1.15
CA ASP A 55 -6.27 12.94 -0.76
C ASP A 55 -5.64 13.08 0.63
N ASP A 56 -5.22 14.29 1.00
CA ASP A 56 -4.54 14.54 2.28
C ASP A 56 -5.48 14.60 3.51
N TYR A 57 -6.79 14.64 3.30
CA TYR A 57 -7.77 15.01 4.32
C TYR A 57 -8.57 13.81 4.81
N ASN A 58 -8.94 12.93 3.89
CA ASN A 58 -9.76 11.77 4.14
C ASN A 58 -8.93 10.59 4.65
N ASP A 59 -9.66 9.64 5.21
CA ASP A 59 -9.15 8.36 5.66
C ASP A 59 -8.78 7.49 4.45
N CYS A 60 -7.53 6.98 4.42
CA CYS A 60 -7.08 6.16 3.29
C CYS A 60 -7.86 4.85 3.15
N CYS A 61 -8.48 4.36 4.24
CA CYS A 61 -9.31 3.17 4.21
C CYS A 61 -10.65 3.37 3.47
N ALA A 62 -11.00 4.61 3.16
CA ALA A 62 -12.16 4.96 2.34
C ALA A 62 -11.80 5.21 0.86
N TRP A 63 -10.52 5.14 0.48
CA TRP A 63 -10.09 5.37 -0.88
C TRP A 63 -10.42 4.18 -1.78
N ASP A 64 -10.72 4.49 -3.05
CA ASP A 64 -10.97 3.45 -4.04
C ASP A 64 -9.74 2.57 -4.22
N GLY A 65 -9.95 1.26 -4.18
CA GLY A 65 -8.89 0.26 -4.30
C GLY A 65 -8.09 0.01 -3.02
N VAL A 66 -8.30 0.75 -1.93
CA VAL A 66 -7.60 0.52 -0.66
C VAL A 66 -8.44 -0.34 0.27
N LYS A 67 -7.84 -1.38 0.84
CA LYS A 67 -8.46 -2.26 1.82
C LYS A 67 -7.65 -2.24 3.11
N CYS A 68 -8.31 -1.95 4.23
CA CYS A 68 -7.71 -1.97 5.56
C CYS A 68 -8.23 -3.10 6.44
N ASP A 69 -7.42 -3.48 7.42
CA ASP A 69 -7.88 -4.22 8.59
C ASP A 69 -8.79 -3.32 9.44
N LYS A 70 -9.99 -3.82 9.75
CA LYS A 70 -11.01 -3.03 10.46
C LYS A 70 -10.70 -2.79 11.93
N THR A 71 -9.80 -3.57 12.51
CA THR A 71 -9.42 -3.51 13.92
C THR A 71 -8.19 -2.62 14.10
N THR A 72 -7.21 -2.75 13.21
CA THR A 72 -5.91 -2.09 13.36
C THR A 72 -5.72 -0.87 12.46
N GLY A 73 -6.56 -0.72 11.44
CA GLY A 73 -6.47 0.39 10.48
C GLY A 73 -5.31 0.26 9.48
N HIS A 74 -4.55 -0.84 9.52
CA HIS A 74 -3.46 -1.08 8.58
C HIS A 74 -3.98 -1.42 7.19
N VAL A 75 -3.30 -0.93 6.16
CA VAL A 75 -3.56 -1.29 4.76
C VAL A 75 -3.12 -2.72 4.52
N ILE A 76 -4.09 -3.57 4.20
CA ILE A 76 -3.87 -5.01 3.95
C ILE A 76 -4.03 -5.38 2.47
N GLY A 77 -4.62 -4.49 1.67
CA GLY A 77 -4.81 -4.73 0.24
C GLY A 77 -4.84 -3.44 -0.59
N LEU A 78 -4.25 -3.51 -1.78
CA LEU A 78 -4.28 -2.45 -2.78
C LEU A 78 -4.67 -3.03 -4.14
N ASP A 79 -5.84 -2.65 -4.65
CA ASP A 79 -6.37 -3.05 -5.96
C ASP A 79 -6.47 -1.84 -6.89
N LEU A 80 -5.50 -1.70 -7.78
CA LEU A 80 -5.47 -0.68 -8.83
C LEU A 80 -5.60 -1.30 -10.22
N ARG A 81 -6.14 -2.52 -10.32
CA ARG A 81 -6.37 -3.18 -11.60
C ARG A 81 -7.19 -2.28 -12.52
N ASN A 82 -6.70 -2.06 -13.74
CA ASN A 82 -7.50 -1.34 -14.72
C ASN A 82 -8.65 -2.24 -15.22
N SER A 83 -9.89 -1.81 -14.97
CA SER A 83 -11.09 -2.50 -15.47
C SER A 83 -11.50 -2.04 -16.87
N ASN A 84 -10.98 -0.91 -17.36
CA ASN A 84 -11.28 -0.41 -18.69
C ASN A 84 -10.24 -0.88 -19.71
N THR A 85 -10.57 -1.95 -20.42
CA THR A 85 -9.73 -2.54 -21.48
C THR A 85 -9.99 -1.95 -22.86
N GLY A 86 -11.01 -1.09 -23.01
CA GLY A 86 -11.43 -0.53 -24.29
C GLY A 86 -10.73 0.78 -24.68
N ASP A 87 -10.21 1.53 -23.71
CA ASP A 87 -9.52 2.81 -23.95
C ASP A 87 -8.09 2.82 -23.38
N PHE A 88 -7.11 2.65 -24.27
CA PHE A 88 -5.69 2.63 -23.95
C PHE A 88 -5.13 3.93 -23.37
N ASN A 89 -5.88 5.03 -23.43
CA ASN A 89 -5.48 6.32 -22.87
C ASN A 89 -5.83 6.45 -21.38
N MET A 90 -6.64 5.55 -20.82
CA MET A 90 -7.13 5.63 -19.44
C MET A 90 -6.29 4.87 -18.41
N PHE A 91 -5.14 4.36 -18.82
CA PHE A 91 -4.27 3.51 -18.00
C PHE A 91 -3.50 4.37 -16.99
N LEU A 92 -3.33 3.87 -15.76
CA LEU A 92 -2.29 4.42 -14.89
C LEU A 92 -0.93 4.14 -15.51
N GLN A 93 -0.05 5.14 -15.49
CA GLN A 93 1.25 5.06 -16.16
C GLN A 93 2.34 5.51 -15.21
N SER A 94 3.49 4.86 -15.28
CA SER A 94 4.70 5.34 -14.62
C SER A 94 5.92 4.78 -15.34
N ASN A 95 6.97 5.59 -15.40
CA ASN A 95 8.28 5.14 -15.87
C ASN A 95 9.14 4.59 -14.72
N GLN A 96 8.79 4.92 -13.47
CA GLN A 96 9.47 4.46 -12.28
C GLN A 96 8.51 4.57 -11.10
N LEU A 97 8.13 3.41 -10.54
CA LEU A 97 7.29 3.37 -9.35
C LEU A 97 8.11 3.77 -8.12
N ASP A 98 7.52 4.62 -7.28
CA ASP A 98 8.10 4.93 -5.97
C ASP A 98 8.04 3.68 -5.07
N SER A 99 9.09 3.45 -4.30
CA SER A 99 9.21 2.28 -3.43
C SER A 99 8.40 2.39 -2.14
N SER A 100 7.64 3.47 -1.92
CA SER A 100 6.80 3.70 -0.74
C SER A 100 5.80 2.58 -0.45
N LEU A 101 5.41 1.75 -1.42
CA LEU A 101 4.59 0.56 -1.14
C LEU A 101 5.27 -0.41 -0.16
N LEU A 102 6.60 -0.38 -0.01
CA LEU A 102 7.34 -1.12 1.02
C LEU A 102 7.02 -0.70 2.45
N GLU A 103 6.53 0.52 2.64
CA GLU A 103 6.15 1.03 3.96
C GLU A 103 4.76 0.53 4.39
N LEU A 104 4.07 -0.23 3.52
CA LEU A 104 2.81 -0.91 3.83
C LEU A 104 3.12 -2.30 4.41
N GLU A 105 3.59 -2.33 5.65
CA GLU A 105 4.13 -3.53 6.33
C GLU A 105 3.13 -4.70 6.41
N CYS A 106 1.83 -4.40 6.34
CA CYS A 106 0.75 -5.38 6.44
C CYS A 106 0.06 -5.70 5.10
N LEU A 107 0.59 -5.19 4.00
CA LEU A 107 0.03 -5.42 2.68
C LEU A 107 0.16 -6.90 2.30
N SER A 108 -0.99 -7.55 2.13
CA SER A 108 -1.09 -8.98 1.80
C SER A 108 -1.67 -9.24 0.41
N TYR A 109 -2.26 -8.21 -0.20
CA TYR A 109 -2.85 -8.26 -1.54
C TYR A 109 -2.43 -7.03 -2.33
N LEU A 110 -1.92 -7.25 -3.53
CA LEU A 110 -1.58 -6.19 -4.47
C LEU A 110 -1.98 -6.60 -5.88
N ASP A 111 -2.87 -5.83 -6.51
CA ASP A 111 -3.17 -5.95 -7.92
C ASP A 111 -2.90 -4.63 -8.63
N LEU A 112 -1.84 -4.62 -9.44
CA LEU A 112 -1.44 -3.51 -10.31
C LEU A 112 -1.68 -3.82 -11.80
N SER A 113 -2.37 -4.92 -12.10
CA SER A 113 -2.52 -5.45 -13.45
C SER A 113 -3.30 -4.52 -14.38
N TRP A 114 -3.08 -4.71 -15.69
CA TRP A 114 -3.73 -3.91 -16.74
C TRP A 114 -3.41 -2.40 -16.71
N ASN A 115 -2.31 -2.00 -16.06
CA ASN A 115 -1.76 -0.64 -16.13
C ASN A 115 -0.50 -0.59 -17.01
N LYS A 116 -0.06 0.62 -17.38
CA LYS A 116 1.16 0.87 -18.18
C LYS A 116 2.36 1.10 -17.26
N PHE A 117 2.72 0.05 -16.51
CA PHE A 117 3.92 0.03 -15.68
C PHE A 117 5.10 -0.69 -16.37
N GLN A 118 5.02 -0.95 -17.68
CA GLN A 118 5.93 -1.83 -18.44
C GLN A 118 7.39 -1.34 -18.57
N LEU A 119 7.68 -0.08 -18.23
CA LEU A 119 9.07 0.43 -18.11
C LEU A 119 9.61 0.39 -16.68
N SER A 120 8.75 0.16 -15.70
CA SER A 120 9.17 -0.17 -14.35
C SER A 120 9.59 -1.64 -14.37
N PRO A 121 10.85 -1.99 -14.09
CA PRO A 121 11.17 -3.37 -13.72
C PRO A 121 10.20 -3.78 -12.61
N ILE A 122 9.74 -5.05 -12.61
CA ILE A 122 9.00 -5.60 -11.46
C ILE A 122 9.78 -5.15 -10.24
N PRO A 123 9.23 -4.27 -9.40
CA PRO A 123 10.02 -3.75 -8.32
C PRO A 123 10.42 -4.94 -7.47
N THR A 124 11.71 -5.08 -7.17
CA THR A 124 12.27 -6.21 -6.42
C THR A 124 11.67 -6.35 -5.02
N PHE A 125 10.80 -5.43 -4.62
CA PHE A 125 10.00 -5.51 -3.42
C PHE A 125 8.69 -6.30 -3.57
N LEU A 126 8.26 -6.62 -4.78
CA LEU A 126 7.08 -7.45 -5.05
C LEU A 126 7.43 -8.95 -5.19
N GLY A 127 8.71 -9.31 -5.01
CA GLY A 127 9.24 -10.67 -5.07
C GLY A 127 10.74 -10.70 -4.88
#